data_AF-A0A538FZG3-F1
#
_entry.id   AF-A0A538FZG3-F1
#
_cell.length_a   1.000
_cell.length_b   1.000
_cell.length_c   1.000
_cell.angle_alpha   90.00
_cell.angle_beta   90.00
_cell.angle_gamma   90.00
#
_symmetry.space_group_name_H-M   'P 1'
#
loop_
_entity.id
_entity.type
_entity.pdbx_description
1 polymer ?
#
loop_
_entity_poly.entity_id
_entity_poly.type
_entity_poly.pdbx_seq_one_letter_code
_entity_poly.pdbx_strand_id
1 'polypeptide(L)'
;MKGDALQEFIDRYNDAWNAHDVEAIVAMHTGDSVFENHVTGDVNVGREQIGSAIRGIFSVFPDLNFESRRQYIRDDLVVQEWTARGTH
;
A
#
# COMPACT_ATOMS: atom_id res chain seq x y z
N MET A 1 -11.16 9.00 -11.28
CA MET A 1 -12.25 8.52 -10.38
C MET A 1 -12.81 9.71 -9.61
N LYS A 2 -14.11 9.77 -9.26
CA LYS A 2 -14.62 10.85 -8.39
C LYS A 2 -13.95 10.77 -7.01
N GLY A 3 -13.71 11.90 -6.35
CA GLY A 3 -12.98 11.98 -5.08
C GLY A 3 -13.47 10.98 -4.01
N ASP A 4 -14.79 10.86 -3.81
CA ASP A 4 -15.36 9.97 -2.80
C ASP A 4 -15.10 8.48 -3.12
N ALA A 5 -15.21 8.08 -4.40
CA ALA A 5 -14.92 6.70 -4.80
C ALA A 5 -13.43 6.36 -4.67
N LEU A 6 -12.54 7.35 -4.87
CA LEU A 6 -11.10 7.17 -4.66
C LEU A 6 -10.76 7.09 -3.17
N GLN A 7 -11.49 7.82 -2.31
CA GLN A 7 -11.39 7.68 -0.85
C GLN A 7 -11.73 6.25 -0.42
N GLU A 8 -12.90 5.74 -0.82
CA GLU A 8 -13.34 4.38 -0.50
C GLU A 8 -12.37 3.30 -0.99
N PHE A 9 -11.81 3.49 -2.18
CA PHE A 9 -10.81 2.58 -2.73
C PHE A 9 -9.53 2.54 -1.89
N ILE A 10 -9.03 3.71 -1.48
CA ILE A 10 -7.82 3.80 -0.67
C ILE A 10 -8.06 3.33 0.77
N ASP A 11 -9.25 3.53 1.33
CA ASP A 11 -9.58 2.99 2.66
C ASP A 11 -9.53 1.45 2.64
N ARG A 12 -10.10 0.81 1.63
CA ARG A 12 -9.96 -0.64 1.42
C ARG A 12 -8.51 -1.07 1.21
N TYR A 13 -7.71 -0.25 0.51
CA TYR A 13 -6.29 -0.54 0.31
C TYR A 13 -5.53 -0.53 1.64
N ASN A 14 -5.79 0.46 2.49
CA ASN A 14 -5.22 0.54 3.83
C ASN A 14 -5.64 -0.63 4.73
N ASP A 15 -6.91 -1.02 4.67
CA ASP A 15 -7.43 -2.17 5.42
C ASP A 15 -6.70 -3.46 5.02
N ALA A 16 -6.44 -3.67 3.72
CA ALA A 16 -5.69 -4.83 3.23
C ALA A 16 -4.23 -4.83 3.72
N TRP A 17 -3.58 -3.66 3.78
CA TRP A 17 -2.25 -3.52 4.38
C TRP A 17 -2.24 -3.87 5.87
N ASN A 18 -3.22 -3.39 6.64
CA ASN A 18 -3.31 -3.68 8.06
C ASN A 18 -3.73 -5.12 8.37
N ALA A 19 -4.44 -5.79 7.45
CA ALA A 19 -4.79 -7.21 7.53
C ALA A 19 -3.68 -8.15 7.02
N HIS A 20 -2.58 -7.59 6.48
CA HIS A 20 -1.49 -8.32 5.83
C HIS A 20 -1.97 -9.20 4.66
N ASP A 21 -3.06 -8.77 4.00
CA ASP A 21 -3.68 -9.49 2.89
C ASP A 21 -3.01 -9.09 1.56
N VAL A 22 -1.89 -9.76 1.27
CA VAL A 22 -1.10 -9.51 0.05
C VAL A 22 -1.93 -9.73 -1.21
N GLU A 23 -2.81 -10.74 -1.21
CA GLU A 23 -3.61 -11.06 -2.39
C GLU A 23 -4.64 -9.95 -2.65
N ALA A 24 -5.28 -9.42 -1.61
CA ALA A 24 -6.16 -8.26 -1.73
C ALA A 24 -5.41 -7.02 -2.23
N ILE A 25 -4.22 -6.72 -1.67
CA ILE A 25 -3.40 -5.58 -2.12
C ILE A 25 -3.07 -5.72 -3.62
N VAL A 26 -2.55 -6.88 -4.03
CA VAL A 26 -2.12 -7.13 -5.42
C VAL A 26 -3.31 -7.12 -6.38
N ALA A 27 -4.49 -7.56 -5.96
CA ALA A 27 -5.71 -7.48 -6.77
C ALA A 27 -6.14 -6.04 -7.10
N MET A 28 -5.74 -5.07 -6.27
CA MET A 28 -5.98 -3.64 -6.50
C MET A 28 -4.93 -2.98 -7.42
N HIS A 29 -3.86 -3.68 -7.77
CA HIS A 29 -2.87 -3.23 -8.74
C HIS A 29 -3.19 -3.68 -10.18
N THR A 30 -2.68 -2.94 -11.15
CA THR A 30 -2.67 -3.26 -12.58
C THR A 30 -1.35 -3.97 -12.97
N GLY A 31 -1.27 -4.49 -14.20
CA GLY A 31 -0.05 -5.14 -14.70
C GLY A 31 1.14 -4.19 -14.88
N ASP A 32 0.87 -2.89 -15.00
CA ASP A 32 1.82 -1.80 -15.16
C ASP A 32 1.97 -0.92 -13.90
N SER A 33 1.36 -1.32 -12.78
CA SER A 33 1.54 -0.62 -11.51
C SER A 33 3.01 -0.62 -11.08
N VAL A 34 3.43 0.47 -10.44
CA VAL A 34 4.77 0.64 -9.90
C VAL A 34 4.67 0.86 -8.40
N PHE A 35 5.40 0.06 -7.61
CA PHE A 35 5.62 0.28 -6.19
C PHE A 35 7.09 0.65 -5.98
N GLU A 36 7.34 1.91 -5.65
CA GLU A 36 8.67 2.46 -5.42
C GLU A 36 8.86 2.78 -3.93
N ASN A 37 9.93 2.24 -3.33
CA ASN A 37 10.34 2.57 -1.98
C ASN A 37 11.54 3.51 -2.03
N HIS A 38 11.31 4.80 -1.79
CA HIS A 38 12.38 5.80 -1.84
C HIS A 38 13.41 5.72 -0.69
N VAL A 39 13.16 4.94 0.37
CA VAL A 39 14.16 4.71 1.43
C VAL A 39 15.20 3.69 1.00
N THR A 40 14.77 2.61 0.33
CA THR A 40 15.69 1.55 -0.15
C THR A 40 16.16 1.78 -1.59
N GLY A 41 15.40 2.56 -2.37
CA GLY A 41 15.63 2.76 -3.81
C GLY A 41 15.02 1.66 -4.68
N ASP A 42 14.26 0.72 -4.10
CA ASP A 42 13.68 -0.40 -4.83
C ASP A 42 12.48 0.06 -5.68
N VAL A 43 12.42 -0.45 -6.91
CA VAL A 43 11.30 -0.25 -7.84
C VAL A 43 10.77 -1.61 -8.26
N ASN A 44 9.48 -1.87 -7.98
CA ASN A 44 8.80 -3.12 -8.30
C ASN A 44 7.67 -2.85 -9.28
N VAL A 45 7.68 -3.52 -10.43
CA VAL A 45 6.72 -3.30 -11.51
C VAL A 45 5.83 -4.53 -11.69
N GLY A 46 4.52 -4.28 -11.70
CA GLY A 46 3.50 -5.29 -11.89
C GLY A 46 3.23 -6.14 -10.65
N ARG A 47 2.08 -6.82 -10.68
CA ARG A 47 1.50 -7.58 -9.57
C ARG A 47 2.47 -8.55 -8.89
N GLU A 48 3.27 -9.27 -9.66
CA GLU A 48 4.19 -10.29 -9.14
C GLU A 48 5.31 -9.68 -8.29
N GLN A 49 6.00 -8.68 -8.82
CA GLN A 49 7.10 -8.01 -8.12
C GLN A 49 6.59 -7.24 -6.90
N ILE A 50 5.46 -6.54 -7.05
CA ILE A 50 4.81 -5.83 -5.94
C ILE A 50 4.44 -6.83 -4.83
N GLY A 51 3.79 -7.94 -5.15
CA GLY A 51 3.44 -8.96 -4.17
C GLY A 51 4.65 -9.58 -3.48
N SER A 52 5.75 -9.81 -4.21
CA SER A 52 7.01 -10.28 -3.63
C SER A 52 7.61 -9.29 -2.64
N ALA A 53 7.65 -7.99 -2.99
CA ALA A 53 8.17 -6.95 -2.13
C ALA A 53 7.34 -6.82 -0.84
N ILE A 54 6.01 -6.83 -0.96
CA ILE A 54 5.10 -6.71 0.20
C ILE A 54 5.22 -7.93 1.12
N ARG A 55 5.30 -9.16 0.58
CA ARG A 55 5.59 -10.36 1.39
C ARG A 55 6.91 -10.23 2.14
N GLY A 56 7.92 -9.64 1.51
CA GLY A 56 9.19 -9.34 2.16
C GLY A 56 9.02 -8.40 3.36
N ILE A 57 8.26 -7.32 3.19
CA ILE A 57 7.97 -6.36 4.28
C ILE A 57 7.29 -7.06 5.47
N PHE A 58 6.25 -7.86 5.23
CA PHE A 58 5.55 -8.57 6.32
C PHE A 58 6.39 -9.67 6.96
N SER A 59 7.30 -10.31 6.21
CA SER A 59 8.25 -11.26 6.80
C SER A 59 9.22 -10.58 7.77
N VAL A 60 9.54 -9.31 7.54
CA VAL A 60 10.45 -8.52 8.37
C VAL A 60 9.72 -7.89 9.55
N PHE A 61 8.47 -7.46 9.36
CA PHE A 61 7.62 -6.86 10.39
C PHE A 61 6.28 -7.61 10.50
N PRO A 62 6.22 -8.75 11.23
CA PRO A 62 5.02 -9.60 11.28
C PRO A 62 3.83 -8.97 12.00
N ASP A 63 4.04 -7.93 12.81
CA ASP A 63 3.03 -7.17 13.54
C ASP A 63 2.83 -5.76 12.99
N LEU A 64 3.30 -5.50 11.76
CA LEU A 64 3.24 -4.19 11.12
C LEU A 64 1.81 -3.64 11.09
N ASN A 65 1.62 -2.44 11.62
CA ASN A 65 0.36 -1.73 11.56
C ASN A 65 0.58 -0.27 11.16
N PHE A 66 -0.34 0.25 10.35
CA PHE A 66 -0.35 1.60 9.83
C PHE A 66 -1.53 2.38 10.42
N GLU A 67 -1.21 3.47 11.12
CA GLU A 67 -2.16 4.46 11.60
C GLU A 67 -2.18 5.65 10.62
N SER A 68 -3.28 5.82 9.89
CA SER A 68 -3.46 6.97 8.98
C SER A 68 -3.72 8.25 9.79
N ARG A 69 -2.95 9.32 9.51
CA ARG A 69 -3.06 10.62 10.18
C ARG A 69 -3.75 11.67 9.31
N ARG A 70 -3.42 11.72 8.01
CA ARG A 70 -4.00 12.66 7.05
C ARG A 70 -4.04 12.04 5.66
N GLN A 71 -5.09 12.37 4.90
CA GLN A 71 -5.25 11.97 3.52
C GLN A 71 -5.67 13.17 2.67
N TYR A 72 -4.98 13.36 1.56
CA TYR A 72 -5.24 14.42 0.59
C TYR A 72 -5.63 13.77 -0.73
N ILE A 73 -6.86 14.00 -1.17
CA ILE A 73 -7.40 13.43 -2.41
C ILE A 73 -7.56 14.51 -3.45
N ARG A 74 -7.07 14.23 -4.65
CA ARG A 74 -7.33 14.96 -5.88
C ARG A 74 -7.74 13.95 -6.96
N ASP A 75 -8.13 14.46 -8.12
CA ASP A 75 -8.44 13.61 -9.26
C ASP A 75 -7.23 12.73 -9.57
N ASP A 76 -7.43 11.41 -9.42
CA ASP A 76 -6.44 10.36 -9.68
C ASP A 76 -5.13 10.44 -8.85
N LEU A 77 -5.13 11.18 -7.73
CA LEU A 77 -4.01 11.25 -6.80
C LEU A 77 -4.47 11.18 -5.35
N VAL A 78 -3.80 10.33 -4.58
CA VAL A 78 -3.91 10.29 -3.13
C VAL A 78 -2.53 10.43 -2.50
N VAL A 79 -2.44 11.31 -1.50
CA VAL A 79 -1.27 11.45 -0.64
C VAL A 79 -1.70 11.14 0.79
N GLN A 80 -0.98 10.28 1.48
CA GLN A 80 -1.27 9.90 2.86
C GLN A 80 -0.08 10.13 3.78
N GLU A 81 -0.35 10.71 4.93
CA GLU A 81 0.54 10.73 6.08
C GLU A 81 0.11 9.62 7.03
N TRP A 82 1.01 8.70 7.34
CA TRP A 82 0.75 7.59 8.27
C TRP A 82 1.88 7.45 9.28
N THR A 83 1.65 6.61 10.28
CA THR A 83 2.65 6.12 11.23
C THR A 83 2.63 4.60 11.19
N ALA A 84 3.77 4.00 10.85
CA ALA A 84 3.95 2.55 10.89
C ALA A 84 4.53 2.13 12.24
N ARG A 85 4.04 1.02 12.79
CA ARG A 85 4.52 0.39 14.02
C ARG A 85 4.73 -1.08 13.75
N GLY A 86 5.89 -1.61 14.08
CA GLY A 86 6.20 -3.03 13.94
C GLY A 86 7.50 -3.38 14.64
N THR A 87 7.70 -4.67 14.89
CA THR A 87 8.89 -5.26 15.48
C THR A 87 9.59 -6.15 14.45
N HIS A 88 10.92 -6.16 14.48
CA HIS A 88 11.81 -6.96 13.64
C HIS A 88 12.56 -7.97 14.52
#